data_AF-A0A841FP95-F1
#
_entry.id   AF-A0A841FP95-F1
#
_cell.length_a   1.000
_cell.length_b   1.000
_cell.length_c   1.000
_cell.angle_alpha   90.00
_cell.angle_beta   90.00
_cell.angle_gamma   90.00
#
_symmetry.space_group_name_H-M   'P 1'
#
loop_
_entity.id
_entity.type
_entity.pdbx_description
1 polymer ?
#
loop_
_entity_poly.entity_id
_entity_poly.type
_entity_poly.pdbx_seq_one_letter_code
_entity_poly.pdbx_strand_id
1 'polypeptide(L)'
;MSSLRNDMTRERVRAVLMRAAIGIRPELAEAAVTGTEHITADWGLDSVDRMELLVAVEEAFAIEDEVDPRVFMTLATVNDLADRIMVAEAALT
;
A
#
# COMPACT_ATOMS: atom_id res chain seq x y z
N MET A 1 -9.73 12.13 17.31
CA MET A 1 -8.72 11.66 16.33
C MET A 1 -8.32 10.19 16.53
N SER A 2 -8.98 9.40 17.40
CA SER A 2 -8.61 7.99 17.67
C SER A 2 -9.36 6.91 16.86
N SER A 3 -10.31 7.26 15.98
CA SER A 3 -11.15 6.24 15.32
C SER A 3 -10.52 5.64 14.06
N LEU A 4 -9.68 6.39 13.33
CA LEU A 4 -9.16 5.95 12.03
C LEU A 4 -8.04 4.90 12.15
N ARG A 5 -7.14 5.07 13.12
CA ARG A 5 -6.02 4.14 13.34
C ARG A 5 -6.47 2.76 13.85
N ASN A 6 -7.50 2.71 14.72
CA ASN A 6 -8.05 1.45 15.23
C ASN A 6 -8.76 0.60 14.15
N ASP A 7 -9.08 1.18 12.99
CA ASP A 7 -9.68 0.46 11.85
C ASP A 7 -8.64 -0.05 10.84
N MET A 8 -7.34 0.17 11.11
CA MET A 8 -6.25 -0.25 10.23
C MET A 8 -6.00 -1.75 10.33
N THR A 9 -6.77 -2.52 9.55
CA THR A 9 -6.55 -3.95 9.36
C THR A 9 -5.75 -4.20 8.08
N ARG A 10 -5.02 -5.32 8.01
CA ARG A 10 -4.29 -5.75 6.80
C ARG A 10 -5.15 -5.70 5.55
N GLU A 11 -6.39 -6.19 5.64
CA GLU A 11 -7.32 -6.19 4.51
C GLU A 11 -7.74 -4.78 4.10
N ARG A 12 -7.89 -3.87 5.06
CA ARG A 12 -8.18 -2.46 4.78
C ARG A 12 -6.99 -1.76 4.11
N VAL A 13 -5.78 -1.97 4.62
CA VAL A 13 -4.54 -1.45 4.02
C VAL A 13 -4.38 -1.97 2.59
N ARG A 14 -4.53 -3.28 2.40
CA ARG A 14 -4.52 -3.91 1.07
C ARG A 14 -5.57 -3.29 0.15
N ALA A 15 -6.80 -3.10 0.62
CA ALA A 15 -7.87 -2.50 -0.19
C ALA A 15 -7.54 -1.06 -0.61
N VAL A 16 -6.91 -0.26 0.26
CA VAL A 16 -6.45 1.09 -0.06
C VAL A 16 -5.36 1.05 -1.12
N LEU A 17 -4.34 0.20 -0.94
CA LEU A 17 -3.25 0.01 -1.91
C LEU A 17 -3.78 -0.42 -3.29
N MET A 18 -4.70 -1.39 -3.34
CA MET A 18 -5.30 -1.84 -4.60
C MET A 18 -6.11 -0.74 -5.27
N ARG A 19 -6.89 0.04 -4.50
CA ARG A 19 -7.65 1.17 -5.02
C ARG A 19 -6.74 2.25 -5.58
N ALA A 20 -5.65 2.58 -4.88
CA ALA A 20 -4.65 3.54 -5.33
C ALA A 20 -3.97 3.07 -6.62
N ALA A 21 -3.54 1.80 -6.66
CA ALA A 21 -2.93 1.20 -7.85
C ALA A 21 -3.86 1.24 -9.07
N ILE A 22 -5.15 0.95 -8.90
CA ILE A 22 -6.17 1.07 -9.97
C ILE A 22 -6.38 2.55 -10.37
N GLY A 23 -6.30 3.48 -9.42
CA GLY A 23 -6.37 4.92 -9.70
C GLY A 23 -5.23 5.42 -10.59
N ILE A 24 -4.01 4.90 -10.36
CA ILE A 24 -2.82 5.22 -11.16
C ILE A 24 -2.85 4.47 -12.50
N ARG A 25 -3.28 3.20 -12.50
CA ARG A 25 -3.33 2.32 -13.68
C ARG A 25 -4.70 1.65 -13.78
N PRO A 26 -5.67 2.29 -14.47
CA PRO A 26 -7.03 1.79 -14.60
C PRO A 26 -7.11 0.40 -15.26
N GLU A 27 -6.14 0.05 -16.11
CA GLU A 27 -6.09 -1.27 -16.78
C GLU A 27 -6.02 -2.44 -15.78
N LEU A 28 -5.51 -2.20 -14.56
CA LEU A 28 -5.47 -3.22 -13.51
C LEU A 28 -6.87 -3.67 -13.07
N ALA A 29 -7.88 -2.81 -13.19
CA ALA A 29 -9.26 -3.17 -12.83
C ALA A 29 -9.83 -4.28 -13.72
N GLU A 30 -9.46 -4.30 -15.00
CA GLU A 30 -9.92 -5.30 -15.98
C GLU A 30 -9.10 -6.60 -15.90
N ALA A 31 -7.83 -6.50 -15.46
CA ALA A 31 -6.89 -7.61 -15.40
C ALA A 31 -7.15 -8.61 -14.27
N ALA A 32 -8.15 -8.38 -13.40
CA ALA A 32 -8.49 -9.23 -12.25
C ALA A 32 -7.29 -9.52 -11.32
N VAL A 33 -6.41 -8.53 -11.12
CA VAL A 33 -5.21 -8.66 -10.28
C VAL A 33 -5.56 -8.92 -8.81
N THR A 34 -4.67 -9.64 -8.14
CA THR A 34 -4.91 -10.15 -6.77
C THR A 34 -3.98 -9.54 -5.73
N GLY A 35 -2.95 -8.79 -6.14
CA GLY A 35 -1.99 -8.17 -5.24
C GLY A 35 -0.80 -9.07 -4.89
N THR A 36 -0.68 -10.23 -5.54
CA THR A 36 0.51 -11.10 -5.48
C THR A 36 1.47 -10.89 -6.65
N GLU A 37 1.03 -10.15 -7.67
CA GLU A 37 1.82 -9.83 -8.84
C GLU A 37 2.87 -8.75 -8.51
N HIS A 38 3.93 -8.71 -9.28
CA HIS A 38 5.03 -7.77 -9.08
C HIS A 38 4.62 -6.36 -9.52
N ILE A 39 4.66 -5.40 -8.59
CA ILE A 39 4.25 -4.01 -8.81
C ILE A 39 4.98 -3.39 -10.02
N THR A 40 6.31 -3.51 -10.07
CA THR A 40 7.07 -2.92 -11.19
C THR A 40 7.09 -3.79 -12.45
N ALA A 41 7.34 -5.09 -12.35
CA ALA A 41 7.48 -5.95 -13.52
C ALA A 41 6.14 -6.30 -14.20
N ASP A 42 5.08 -6.54 -13.41
CA ASP A 42 3.79 -6.98 -13.94
C ASP A 42 2.79 -5.82 -14.08
N TRP A 43 2.75 -4.88 -13.13
CA TRP A 43 1.83 -3.74 -13.22
C TRP A 43 2.44 -2.52 -13.92
N GLY A 44 3.77 -2.47 -14.05
CA GLY A 44 4.46 -1.33 -14.64
C GLY A 44 4.37 -0.07 -13.78
N LEU A 45 4.25 -0.21 -12.45
CA LEU A 45 4.32 0.90 -11.50
C LEU A 45 5.78 1.14 -11.08
N ASP A 46 6.25 2.37 -11.26
CA ASP A 46 7.63 2.74 -10.97
C ASP A 46 7.82 3.24 -9.52
N SER A 47 8.98 3.82 -9.21
CA SER A 47 9.28 4.33 -7.86
C SER A 47 8.42 5.54 -7.46
N VAL A 48 7.99 6.37 -8.41
CA VAL A 48 7.13 7.54 -8.16
C VAL A 48 5.72 7.05 -7.83
N ASP A 49 5.18 6.14 -8.64
CA ASP A 49 3.86 5.56 -8.39
C ASP A 49 3.78 4.87 -7.03
N ARG A 50 4.84 4.18 -6.63
CA ARG A 50 4.92 3.53 -5.32
C ARG A 50 4.92 4.54 -4.18
N MET A 51 5.53 5.71 -4.37
CA MET A 51 5.44 6.77 -3.38
C MET A 51 3.99 7.26 -3.24
N GLU A 52 3.24 7.36 -4.33
CA GLU A 52 1.81 7.68 -4.29
C GLU A 52 0.99 6.59 -3.58
N LEU A 53 1.34 5.30 -3.74
CA LEU A 53 0.70 4.23 -2.98
C LEU A 53 0.91 4.38 -1.47
N LEU A 54 2.12 4.77 -1.03
CA LEU A 54 2.41 5.03 0.38
C LEU A 54 1.58 6.21 0.90
N VAL A 55 1.58 7.33 0.16
CA VAL A 55 0.78 8.53 0.51
C VAL A 55 -0.70 8.18 0.63
N ALA A 56 -1.25 7.36 -0.27
CA ALA A 56 -2.65 6.96 -0.21
C ALA A 56 -3.00 6.18 1.08
N VAL A 57 -2.08 5.38 1.62
CA VAL A 57 -2.25 4.71 2.91
C VAL A 57 -2.17 5.71 4.05
N GLU A 58 -1.17 6.57 4.04
CA GLU A 58 -0.96 7.62 5.05
C GLU A 58 -2.20 8.51 5.20
N GLU A 59 -2.75 8.99 4.07
CA GLU A 59 -3.98 9.78 4.03
C GLU A 59 -5.21 8.99 4.52
N ALA A 60 -5.34 7.72 4.13
CA ALA A 60 -6.51 6.91 4.47
C ALA A 60 -6.62 6.60 5.97
N PHE A 61 -5.48 6.46 6.65
CA PHE A 61 -5.44 6.12 8.08
C PHE A 61 -4.99 7.27 8.98
N ALA A 62 -4.66 8.43 8.40
CA ALA A 62 -4.08 9.58 9.09
C ALA A 62 -2.83 9.17 9.91
N ILE A 63 -1.93 8.43 9.24
CA ILE A 63 -0.62 8.01 9.76
C ILE A 63 0.48 8.73 8.97
N GLU A 64 1.62 9.01 9.60
CA GLU A 64 2.75 9.71 8.98
C GLU A 64 4.06 8.99 9.37
N ASP A 65 4.99 8.85 8.41
CA ASP A 65 6.37 8.39 8.64
C ASP A 65 6.53 6.98 9.27
N GLU A 66 5.48 6.16 9.31
CA GLU A 66 5.54 4.85 9.98
C GLU A 66 6.36 3.81 9.18
N VAL A 67 6.45 3.97 7.86
CA VAL A 67 7.21 3.06 6.99
C VAL A 67 8.31 3.82 6.27
N ASP A 68 9.57 3.38 6.46
CA ASP A 68 10.71 3.89 5.68
C ASP A 68 10.44 3.73 4.17
N PRO A 69 10.36 4.82 3.40
CA PRO A 69 10.08 4.78 1.97
C PRO A 69 11.08 3.90 1.20
N ARG A 70 12.34 3.81 1.66
CA ARG A 70 13.35 2.96 1.03
C ARG A 70 13.00 1.49 1.14
N VAL A 71 12.46 1.07 2.29
CA VAL A 71 11.99 -0.31 2.48
C VAL A 71 10.74 -0.53 1.63
N PHE A 72 9.80 0.41 1.65
CA PHE A 72 8.58 0.36 0.84
C PHE A 72 8.88 0.18 -0.66
N MET A 73 9.94 0.80 -1.18
CA MET A 73 10.37 0.69 -2.58
C MET A 73 10.98 -0.67 -2.95
N THR A 74 11.43 -1.47 -1.98
CA THR A 74 12.09 -2.78 -2.26
C THR A 74 11.13 -3.96 -2.37
N LEU A 75 9.89 -3.81 -1.91
CA LEU A 75 8.93 -4.91 -1.82
C LEU A 75 8.33 -5.25 -3.19
N ALA A 76 8.05 -6.52 -3.46
CA ALA A 76 7.65 -6.92 -4.81
C ALA A 76 6.15 -6.69 -5.06
N THR A 77 5.29 -6.94 -4.07
CA THR A 77 3.84 -7.08 -4.26
C THR A 77 3.02 -6.21 -3.30
N VAL A 78 1.75 -5.94 -3.63
CA VAL A 78 0.84 -5.20 -2.71
C VAL A 78 0.63 -5.94 -1.40
N ASN A 79 0.62 -7.28 -1.42
CA ASN A 79 0.55 -8.07 -0.21
C ASN A 79 1.77 -7.83 0.69
N ASP A 80 2.98 -7.80 0.13
CA ASP A 80 4.20 -7.49 0.90
C ASP A 80 4.14 -6.09 1.53
N LEU A 81 3.63 -5.10 0.77
CA LEU A 81 3.44 -3.73 1.26
C LEU A 81 2.48 -3.71 2.45
N ALA A 82 1.31 -4.35 2.32
CA ALA A 82 0.32 -4.42 3.39
C ALA A 82 0.88 -5.08 4.64
N ASP A 83 1.62 -6.19 4.49
CA ASP A 83 2.29 -6.86 5.59
C ASP A 83 3.32 -5.96 6.28
N ARG A 84 4.12 -5.22 5.51
CA ARG A 84 5.14 -4.32 6.06
C ARG A 84 4.55 -3.16 6.86
N ILE A 85 3.41 -2.63 6.43
CA ILE A 85 2.69 -1.56 7.14
C ILE A 85 2.14 -2.07 8.47
N MET A 86 1.52 -3.25 8.48
CA MET A 86 1.02 -3.85 9.73
C MET A 86 2.14 -4.14 10.74
N VAL A 87 3.30 -4.59 10.27
CA VAL A 87 4.47 -4.80 11.14
C VAL A 87 4.99 -3.48 11.70
N ALA A 88 4.95 -2.39 10.92
CA ALA A 88 5.39 -1.08 11.36
C ALA A 88 4.50 -0.54 12.49
N GLU A 89 3.18 -0.61 12.30
CA GLU A 89 2.22 -0.13 13.29
C GLU A 89 2.27 -0.94 14.58
N ALA A 90 2.38 -2.27 14.49
CA ALA A 90 2.49 -3.12 15.68
C ALA A 90 3.73 -2.81 16.52
N ALA A 91 4.79 -2.24 15.93
CA ALA A 91 6.00 -1.82 16.64
C ALA A 91 5.86 -0.47 17.36
N LEU A 92 4.80 0.31 17.07
CA LEU A 92 4.51 1.62 17.67
C LEU A 92 3.56 1.54 18.87
N THR A 93 2.98 0.37 19.15
CA THR A 93 2.04 0.09 20.25
C THR A 93 2.75 -0.56 21.44
#